data_AF-A0ABD2L8D8-F1
#
_entry.id   AF-A0ABD2L8D8-F1
#
_cell.length_a   1.000
_cell.length_b   1.000
_cell.length_c   1.000
_cell.angle_alpha   90.00
_cell.angle_beta   90.00
_cell.angle_gamma   90.00
#
_symmetry.space_group_name_H-M   'P 1'
#
loop_
_entity.id
_entity.type
_entity.pdbx_description
1 polymer ?
#
loop_
_entity_poly.entity_id
_entity_poly.type
_entity_poly.pdbx_seq_one_letter_code
_entity_poly.pdbx_strand_id
1 'polypeptide(L)'
;MDLFPNVFQSLRKFVPSILNDCPSFHYANFNYDNLFAEFPADDNATASDGQWVAKWLFTLHPNNVPKVFPYWLEMDAGLFASKLEAFKMAFANASSPANFIVIIWILPSFADSVVPFNRTNELTREQLALKIIDHYSNRFLLIRCPIARDESKWTKWEKEAIGFRMDDQWNLIEIQKDNNDIGDERAPRRNSWPM
;
A
#
# COMPACT_ATOMS: atom_id res chain seq x y z
N MET A 1 11.42 -29.29 -12.49
CA MET A 1 10.10 -28.81 -12.05
C MET A 1 10.39 -27.60 -11.21
N ASP A 2 10.51 -26.45 -11.87
CA ASP A 2 10.97 -25.21 -11.25
C ASP A 2 9.73 -24.33 -11.04
N LEU A 3 9.25 -24.28 -9.80
CA LEU A 3 8.19 -23.37 -9.38
C LEU A 3 8.87 -22.05 -8.97
N PHE A 4 8.89 -21.12 -9.92
CA PHE A 4 9.32 -19.73 -9.73
C PHE A 4 8.60 -19.05 -8.56
N PRO A 5 9.28 -18.29 -7.68
CA PRO A 5 8.67 -17.10 -7.11
C PRO A 5 8.71 -16.00 -8.18
N ASN A 6 7.54 -15.52 -8.60
CA ASN A 6 7.42 -14.41 -9.54
C ASN A 6 7.90 -13.10 -8.88
N VAL A 7 9.21 -12.88 -8.89
CA VAL A 7 9.84 -11.62 -8.47
C VAL A 7 9.61 -10.59 -9.56
N PHE A 8 8.86 -9.53 -9.25
CA PHE A 8 8.68 -8.42 -10.17
C PHE A 8 9.58 -7.24 -9.79
N GLN A 9 10.29 -6.69 -10.77
CA GLN A 9 11.20 -5.56 -10.56
C GLN A 9 10.44 -4.23 -10.65
N SER A 10 10.28 -3.53 -9.52
CA SER A 10 9.70 -2.17 -9.37
C SER A 10 8.20 -2.01 -9.70
N LEU A 11 7.46 -1.38 -8.78
CA LEU A 11 6.05 -1.01 -8.95
C LEU A 11 5.79 -0.12 -10.16
N ARG A 12 6.77 0.72 -10.53
CA ARG A 12 6.73 1.60 -11.72
C ARG A 12 6.57 0.86 -13.05
N LYS A 13 6.85 -0.45 -13.11
CA LYS A 13 6.61 -1.27 -14.31
C LYS A 13 5.15 -1.73 -14.43
N PHE A 14 4.32 -1.49 -13.42
CA PHE A 14 2.91 -1.82 -13.42
C PHE A 14 2.04 -0.58 -13.51
N VAL A 15 1.04 -0.65 -14.39
CA VAL A 15 -0.06 0.31 -14.36
C VAL A 15 -1.02 -0.14 -13.25
N PRO A 16 -1.53 0.76 -12.39
CA PRO A 16 -2.51 0.38 -11.36
C PRO A 16 -3.73 -0.38 -11.90
N SER A 17 -4.11 -0.13 -13.17
CA SER A 17 -5.16 -0.87 -13.87
C SER A 17 -4.87 -2.37 -13.97
N ILE A 18 -3.62 -2.78 -14.23
CA ILE A 18 -3.25 -4.20 -14.36
C ILE A 18 -3.46 -4.94 -13.03
N LEU A 19 -3.15 -4.29 -11.91
CA LEU A 19 -3.40 -4.87 -10.58
C LEU A 19 -4.89 -4.84 -10.19
N ASN A 20 -5.64 -3.84 -10.66
CA ASN A 20 -7.08 -3.77 -10.47
C ASN A 20 -7.85 -4.82 -11.29
N ASP A 21 -7.33 -5.19 -12.46
CA ASP A 21 -7.97 -6.15 -13.38
C ASP A 21 -7.82 -7.61 -12.94
N CYS A 22 -6.98 -7.89 -11.93
CA CYS A 22 -6.83 -9.24 -11.39
C CYS A 22 -7.84 -9.46 -10.23
N PRO A 23 -8.88 -10.31 -10.42
CA PRO A 23 -9.95 -10.48 -9.43
C PRO A 23 -9.48 -11.03 -8.08
N SER A 24 -8.38 -11.78 -8.10
CA SER A 24 -7.74 -12.35 -6.91
C SER A 24 -6.82 -11.34 -6.21
N PHE A 25 -6.45 -10.24 -6.87
CA PHE A 25 -5.48 -9.26 -6.40
C PHE A 25 -6.14 -8.12 -5.62
N HIS A 26 -6.78 -8.48 -4.52
CA HIS A 26 -7.15 -7.52 -3.49
C HIS A 26 -6.16 -7.54 -2.33
N TYR A 27 -5.09 -8.34 -2.39
CA TYR A 27 -4.03 -8.40 -1.40
C TYR A 27 -2.70 -8.10 -2.08
N ALA A 28 -2.00 -7.06 -1.63
CA ALA A 28 -0.66 -6.76 -2.12
C ALA A 28 0.25 -6.63 -0.92
N ASN A 29 1.35 -7.37 -0.87
CA ASN A 29 2.40 -7.18 0.13
C ASN A 29 3.69 -6.94 -0.63
N PHE A 30 4.29 -5.78 -0.40
CA PHE A 30 5.51 -5.39 -1.03
C PHE A 30 6.62 -5.60 0.00
N ASN A 31 7.59 -6.47 -0.31
CA ASN A 31 8.71 -6.83 0.57
C ASN A 31 9.75 -5.69 0.65
N TYR A 32 9.30 -4.51 1.03
CA TYR A 32 10.10 -3.33 1.25
C TYR A 32 9.93 -2.86 2.67
N ASP A 33 11.05 -2.76 3.38
CA ASP A 33 11.12 -1.91 4.55
C ASP A 33 10.72 -0.49 4.12
N ASN A 34 9.65 0.04 4.72
CA ASN A 34 9.19 1.43 4.60
C ASN A 34 8.43 1.87 3.32
N LEU A 35 7.89 0.95 2.50
CA LEU A 35 7.01 1.38 1.38
C LEU A 35 5.62 1.82 1.85
N PHE A 36 5.50 3.09 2.21
CA PHE A 36 4.23 3.70 2.61
C PHE A 36 3.67 4.61 1.52
N ALA A 37 2.34 4.69 1.44
CA ALA A 37 1.65 5.58 0.51
C ALA A 37 2.11 7.05 0.67
N GLU A 38 2.39 7.72 -0.42
CA GLU A 38 2.86 9.10 -0.47
C GLU A 38 1.87 9.96 -1.27
N PHE A 39 1.66 11.19 -0.82
CA PHE A 39 0.72 12.11 -1.45
C PHE A 39 1.46 13.35 -1.98
N PRO A 40 1.07 13.92 -3.13
CA PRO A 40 -0.10 13.56 -3.93
C PRO A 40 0.07 12.21 -4.65
N ALA A 41 -1.03 11.47 -4.75
CA ALA A 41 -1.09 10.18 -5.41
C ALA A 41 -0.87 10.32 -6.93
N ASP A 42 0.06 9.55 -7.48
CA ASP A 42 0.48 9.63 -8.88
C ASP A 42 0.98 8.26 -9.36
N ASP A 43 0.88 8.00 -10.65
CA ASP A 43 1.33 6.77 -11.32
C ASP A 43 2.12 7.06 -12.60
N ASN A 44 2.52 8.31 -12.81
CA ASN A 44 3.39 8.69 -13.92
C ASN A 44 4.80 8.09 -13.80
N ALA A 45 5.58 8.15 -14.88
CA ALA A 45 6.93 7.57 -14.94
C ALA A 45 7.94 8.15 -13.92
N THR A 46 7.65 9.34 -13.37
CA THR A 46 8.46 10.03 -12.37
C THR A 46 7.94 9.84 -10.94
N ALA A 47 6.79 9.19 -10.75
CA ALA A 47 6.18 8.98 -9.45
C ALA A 47 7.03 8.04 -8.59
N SER A 48 7.07 8.31 -7.28
CA SER A 48 7.66 7.39 -6.33
C SER A 48 6.81 6.12 -6.20
N ASP A 49 7.41 5.02 -5.75
CA ASP A 49 6.64 3.80 -5.44
C ASP A 49 5.55 4.08 -4.39
N GLY A 50 5.80 5.01 -3.44
CA GLY A 50 4.80 5.44 -2.46
C GLY A 50 3.62 6.20 -3.08
N GLN A 51 3.89 7.09 -4.04
CA GLN A 51 2.84 7.80 -4.77
C GLN A 51 1.97 6.84 -5.59
N TRP A 52 2.62 5.84 -6.18
CA TRP A 52 1.95 4.76 -6.89
C TRP A 52 1.04 3.96 -5.95
N VAL A 53 1.52 3.57 -4.77
CA VAL A 53 0.72 2.85 -3.76
C VAL A 53 -0.48 3.69 -3.32
N ALA A 54 -0.29 5.00 -3.12
CA ALA A 54 -1.37 5.92 -2.79
C ALA A 54 -2.43 5.94 -3.91
N LYS A 55 -1.99 6.02 -5.17
CA LYS A 55 -2.87 6.01 -6.34
C LYS A 55 -3.65 4.70 -6.42
N TRP A 56 -2.98 3.57 -6.22
CA TRP A 56 -3.61 2.26 -6.21
C TRP A 56 -4.64 2.15 -5.09
N LEU A 57 -4.32 2.50 -3.83
CA LEU A 57 -5.25 2.47 -2.71
C LEU A 57 -6.48 3.37 -2.93
N PHE A 58 -6.28 4.57 -3.48
CA PHE A 58 -7.34 5.57 -3.71
C PHE A 58 -8.11 5.37 -5.02
N THR A 59 -7.86 4.27 -5.73
CA THR A 59 -8.64 3.87 -6.90
C THR A 59 -9.60 2.76 -6.51
N LEU A 60 -10.87 2.84 -6.93
CA LEU A 60 -11.84 1.79 -6.67
C LEU A 60 -11.40 0.46 -7.30
N HIS A 61 -11.50 -0.63 -6.53
CA HIS A 61 -11.29 -1.96 -7.10
C HIS A 61 -12.49 -2.34 -8.00
N PRO A 62 -12.30 -2.89 -9.22
CA PRO A 62 -13.40 -3.21 -10.15
C PRO A 62 -14.51 -4.08 -9.55
N ASN A 63 -14.14 -5.09 -8.75
CA ASN A 63 -15.08 -5.95 -8.02
C ASN A 63 -15.72 -5.33 -6.75
N ASN A 64 -15.45 -4.06 -6.45
CA ASN A 64 -15.94 -3.36 -5.26
C ASN A 64 -15.60 -4.10 -3.94
N VAL A 65 -14.42 -4.73 -3.89
CA VAL A 65 -13.84 -5.35 -2.70
C VAL A 65 -12.73 -4.45 -2.14
N PRO A 66 -12.45 -4.48 -0.83
CA PRO A 66 -11.37 -3.69 -0.26
C PRO A 66 -10.01 -4.21 -0.72
N LYS A 67 -9.13 -3.30 -1.11
CA LYS A 67 -7.70 -3.59 -1.25
C LYS A 67 -7.09 -3.72 0.14
N VAL A 68 -6.40 -4.83 0.39
CA VAL A 68 -5.72 -5.14 1.63
C VAL A 68 -4.23 -4.95 1.39
N PHE A 69 -3.62 -4.12 2.25
CA PHE A 69 -2.21 -3.76 2.16
C PHE A 69 -1.57 -3.90 3.54
N PRO A 70 -0.75 -4.93 3.80
CA PRO A 70 0.04 -4.98 5.00
C PRO A 70 1.22 -4.02 4.88
N TYR A 71 1.48 -3.30 5.96
CA TYR A 71 2.51 -2.30 6.03
C TYR A 71 3.34 -2.44 7.32
N TRP A 72 4.60 -2.84 7.17
CA TRP A 72 5.56 -2.85 8.26
C TRP A 72 6.23 -1.48 8.43
N LEU A 73 6.22 -0.98 9.65
CA LEU A 73 6.66 0.37 9.98
C LEU A 73 7.94 0.31 10.82
N GLU A 74 9.09 0.50 10.16
CA GLU A 74 10.38 0.81 10.81
C GLU A 74 10.68 2.33 10.75
N MET A 75 9.67 3.16 11.01
CA MET A 75 9.83 4.63 10.99
C MET A 75 9.48 5.25 12.34
N ASP A 76 9.99 6.45 12.55
CA ASP A 76 9.73 7.23 13.76
C ASP A 76 8.25 7.65 13.85
N ALA A 77 7.77 7.87 15.08
CA ALA A 77 6.39 8.31 15.32
C ALA A 77 6.02 9.62 14.60
N GLY A 78 6.98 10.53 14.40
CA GLY A 78 6.74 11.80 13.72
C GLY A 78 6.43 11.59 12.23
N LEU A 79 7.21 10.75 11.55
CA LEU A 79 6.98 10.40 10.15
C LEU A 79 5.66 9.65 9.99
N PHE A 80 5.31 8.73 10.90
CA PHE A 80 4.02 8.06 10.87
C PHE A 80 2.85 9.04 11.05
N ALA A 81 2.92 9.94 12.02
CA ALA A 81 1.90 10.94 12.25
C ALA A 81 1.71 11.84 11.01
N SER A 82 2.82 12.31 10.42
CA SER A 82 2.79 13.10 9.18
C SER A 82 2.11 12.37 8.02
N LYS A 83 2.46 11.09 7.84
CA LYS A 83 1.87 10.21 6.83
C LYS A 83 0.38 9.95 7.07
N LEU A 84 -0.04 9.79 8.33
CA LEU A 84 -1.43 9.61 8.70
C LEU A 84 -2.27 10.88 8.45
N GLU A 85 -1.71 12.06 8.73
CA GLU A 85 -2.34 13.34 8.38
C GLU A 85 -2.46 13.50 6.85
N ALA A 86 -1.45 13.10 6.08
CA ALA A 86 -1.55 13.08 4.63
C ALA A 86 -2.70 12.18 4.12
N PHE A 87 -2.90 11.01 4.73
CA PHE A 87 -4.06 10.15 4.46
C PHE A 87 -5.39 10.84 4.76
N LYS A 88 -5.51 11.50 5.93
CA LYS A 88 -6.73 12.22 6.31
C LYS A 88 -7.05 13.34 5.32
N MET A 89 -6.03 14.12 4.92
CA MET A 89 -6.19 15.18 3.92
C MET A 89 -6.58 14.63 2.56
N ALA A 90 -5.92 13.58 2.09
CA ALA A 90 -6.25 12.93 0.81
C ALA A 90 -7.67 12.36 0.81
N PHE A 91 -8.12 11.76 1.92
CA PHE A 91 -9.48 11.27 2.09
C PHE A 91 -10.51 12.40 2.10
N ALA A 92 -10.24 13.50 2.81
CA ALA A 92 -11.14 14.66 2.85
C ALA A 92 -11.32 15.31 1.47
N ASN A 93 -10.25 15.34 0.67
CA ASN A 93 -10.26 15.91 -0.67
C ASN A 93 -10.69 14.92 -1.77
N ALA A 94 -10.97 13.66 -1.43
CA ALA A 94 -11.37 12.67 -2.42
C ALA A 94 -12.77 12.98 -2.98
N SER A 95 -12.90 12.91 -4.30
CA SER A 95 -14.17 13.07 -5.03
C SER A 95 -14.71 11.76 -5.61
N SER A 96 -13.94 10.67 -5.50
CA SER A 96 -14.32 9.34 -5.97
C SER A 96 -14.21 8.32 -4.82
N PRO A 97 -15.10 7.32 -4.79
CA PRO A 97 -15.06 6.28 -3.77
C PRO A 97 -13.86 5.33 -3.97
N ALA A 98 -13.36 4.77 -2.88
CA ALA A 98 -12.34 3.72 -2.85
C ALA A 98 -12.44 2.91 -1.54
N ASN A 99 -12.17 1.61 -1.64
CA ASN A 99 -12.24 0.69 -0.49
C ASN A 99 -10.87 0.09 -0.23
N PHE A 100 -10.37 0.24 0.99
CA PHE A 100 -9.13 -0.41 1.40
C PHE A 100 -9.06 -0.69 2.90
N ILE A 101 -8.20 -1.64 3.24
CA ILE A 101 -7.80 -2.04 4.58
C ILE A 101 -6.27 -2.05 4.60
N VAL A 102 -5.65 -1.14 5.35
CA VAL A 102 -4.21 -1.14 5.57
C VAL A 102 -3.94 -1.68 6.97
N ILE A 103 -3.14 -2.74 7.06
CA ILE A 103 -2.69 -3.31 8.34
C ILE A 103 -1.35 -2.67 8.66
N ILE A 104 -1.22 -2.04 9.81
CA ILE A 104 -0.04 -1.25 10.18
C ILE A 104 0.58 -1.89 11.42
N TRP A 105 1.86 -2.26 11.35
CA TRP A 105 2.64 -2.71 12.51
C TRP A 105 3.59 -1.60 12.88
N ILE A 106 3.52 -1.06 14.09
CA ILE A 106 4.45 -0.01 14.56
C ILE A 106 5.34 -0.51 15.68
N LEU A 107 6.49 0.13 15.88
CA LEU A 107 7.35 -0.21 17.01
C LEU A 107 6.65 0.09 18.35
N PRO A 108 6.86 -0.75 19.39
CA PRO A 108 6.23 -0.60 20.69
C PRO A 108 6.42 0.78 21.33
N SER A 109 7.58 1.40 21.10
CA SER A 109 7.93 2.72 21.63
C SER A 109 7.03 3.85 21.15
N PHE A 110 6.20 3.62 20.14
CA PHE A 110 5.36 4.64 19.50
C PHE A 110 3.87 4.37 19.62
N ALA A 111 3.45 3.20 20.11
CA ALA A 111 2.04 2.80 20.06
C ALA A 111 1.11 3.66 20.91
N ASP A 112 1.57 4.11 22.07
CA ASP A 112 0.78 4.97 22.95
C ASP A 112 0.54 6.38 22.36
N SER A 113 1.31 6.78 21.35
CA SER A 113 1.16 8.08 20.67
C SER A 113 0.13 8.06 19.54
N VAL A 114 -0.33 6.87 19.13
CA VAL A 114 -1.26 6.70 18.01
C VAL A 114 -2.69 6.62 18.51
N VAL A 115 -3.46 7.67 18.21
CA VAL A 115 -4.85 7.79 18.64
C VAL A 115 -5.80 7.29 17.54
N PRO A 116 -6.67 6.30 17.83
CA PRO A 116 -7.74 5.88 16.93
C PRO A 116 -8.64 7.04 16.53
N PHE A 117 -9.18 6.97 15.31
CA PHE A 117 -10.11 7.99 14.84
C PHE A 117 -11.15 7.41 13.89
N ASN A 118 -12.22 8.17 13.67
CA ASN A 118 -13.17 7.97 12.59
C ASN A 118 -13.48 9.34 11.95
N ARG A 119 -13.46 9.39 10.62
CA ARG A 119 -13.74 10.57 9.80
C ARG A 119 -14.70 10.16 8.69
N THR A 120 -15.69 10.99 8.40
CA THR A 120 -16.58 10.79 7.25
C THR A 120 -16.23 11.75 6.11
N ASN A 121 -16.47 11.30 4.89
CA ASN A 121 -16.52 12.13 3.70
C ASN A 121 -17.94 12.02 3.14
N GLU A 122 -18.74 13.07 3.33
CA GLU A 122 -20.15 13.08 2.90
C GLU A 122 -20.31 13.11 1.38
N LEU A 123 -19.31 13.63 0.65
CA LEU A 123 -19.31 13.69 -0.81
C LEU A 123 -19.22 12.27 -1.40
N THR A 124 -18.29 11.45 -0.90
CA THR A 124 -18.14 10.05 -1.36
C THR A 124 -19.02 9.06 -0.58
N ARG A 125 -19.65 9.50 0.51
CA ARG A 125 -20.45 8.68 1.44
C ARG A 125 -19.63 7.55 2.07
N GLU A 126 -18.39 7.86 2.42
CA GLU A 126 -17.41 6.93 2.99
C GLU A 126 -16.92 7.38 4.35
N GLN A 127 -16.28 6.47 5.07
CA GLN A 127 -15.56 6.73 6.30
C GLN A 127 -14.11 6.25 6.20
N LEU A 128 -13.21 6.97 6.86
CA LEU A 128 -11.83 6.58 7.13
C LEU A 128 -11.67 6.42 8.64
N ALA A 129 -11.32 5.22 9.08
CA ALA A 129 -11.15 4.89 10.48
C ALA A 129 -9.81 4.23 10.76
N LEU A 130 -9.14 4.64 11.83
CA LEU A 130 -7.99 3.93 12.39
C LEU A 130 -8.44 3.22 13.66
N LYS A 131 -8.27 1.90 13.70
CA LYS A 131 -8.63 1.03 14.84
C LYS A 131 -7.38 0.36 15.40
N ILE A 132 -7.38 0.09 16.70
CA ILE A 132 -6.38 -0.78 17.34
C ILE A 132 -6.87 -2.22 17.21
N ILE A 133 -6.02 -3.11 16.71
CA ILE A 133 -6.31 -4.54 16.58
C ILE A 133 -5.77 -5.28 17.80
N ASP A 134 -4.52 -4.98 18.15
CA ASP A 134 -3.83 -5.57 19.28
C ASP A 134 -2.81 -4.57 19.85
N HIS A 135 -3.01 -4.21 21.11
CA HIS A 135 -2.12 -3.33 21.85
C HIS A 135 -0.76 -3.98 22.13
N TYR A 136 -0.70 -5.31 22.26
CA TYR A 136 0.53 -6.01 22.58
C TYR A 136 1.45 -6.13 21.36
N SER A 137 0.86 -6.36 20.18
CA SER A 137 1.59 -6.44 18.91
C SER A 137 1.71 -5.11 18.18
N ASN A 138 1.21 -4.01 18.74
CA ASN A 138 1.22 -2.67 18.14
C ASN A 138 0.64 -2.64 16.72
N ARG A 139 -0.50 -3.33 16.56
CA ARG A 139 -1.17 -3.49 15.26
C ARG A 139 -2.38 -2.59 15.15
N PHE A 140 -2.45 -1.85 14.05
CA PHE A 140 -3.53 -0.93 13.73
C PHE A 140 -4.15 -1.28 12.38
N LEU A 141 -5.43 -0.98 12.22
CA LEU A 141 -6.17 -1.16 10.98
C LEU A 141 -6.66 0.21 10.51
N LEU A 142 -6.13 0.69 9.39
CA LEU A 142 -6.64 1.88 8.71
C LEU A 142 -7.61 1.43 7.61
N ILE A 143 -8.87 1.81 7.75
CA ILE A 143 -9.96 1.31 6.90
C ILE A 143 -10.60 2.50 6.21
N ARG A 144 -10.69 2.46 4.88
CA ARG A 144 -11.60 3.31 4.10
C ARG A 144 -12.72 2.44 3.54
N CYS A 145 -13.96 2.80 3.84
CA CYS A 145 -15.12 2.01 3.45
C CYS A 145 -16.40 2.85 3.29
N PRO A 146 -17.44 2.35 2.61
CA PRO A 146 -18.73 3.03 2.55
C PRO A 146 -19.35 3.18 3.95
N ILE A 147 -20.08 4.27 4.18
CA ILE A 147 -20.86 4.45 5.42
C ILE A 147 -22.00 3.42 5.47
N ALA A 148 -22.72 3.27 4.35
CA ALA A 148 -23.73 2.23 4.18
C ALA A 148 -23.06 0.96 3.64
N ARG A 149 -22.55 0.12 4.54
CA ARG A 149 -21.84 -1.12 4.21
C ARG A 149 -22.51 -2.36 4.81
N ASP A 150 -22.34 -3.50 4.14
CA ASP A 150 -22.70 -4.81 4.70
C ASP A 150 -21.70 -5.17 5.81
N GLU A 151 -22.10 -5.00 7.07
CA GLU A 151 -21.25 -5.27 8.23
C GLU A 151 -20.82 -6.73 8.33
N SER A 152 -21.64 -7.69 7.85
CA SER A 152 -21.25 -9.11 7.85
C SER A 152 -20.11 -9.35 6.87
N LYS A 153 -20.20 -8.75 5.67
CA LYS A 153 -19.15 -8.84 4.65
C LYS A 153 -17.88 -8.14 5.09
N TRP A 154 -17.99 -6.92 5.64
CA TRP A 154 -16.83 -6.17 6.11
C TRP A 154 -16.15 -6.82 7.31
N THR A 155 -16.92 -7.37 8.25
CA THR A 155 -16.36 -8.13 9.37
C THR A 155 -15.53 -9.31 8.88
N LYS A 156 -15.97 -10.00 7.82
CA LYS A 156 -15.20 -11.09 7.20
C LYS A 156 -13.88 -10.58 6.63
N TRP A 157 -13.90 -9.50 5.85
CA TRP A 157 -12.68 -8.90 5.28
C TRP A 157 -11.72 -8.35 6.34
N GLU A 158 -12.24 -7.69 7.39
CA GLU A 158 -11.44 -7.22 8.52
C GLU A 158 -10.78 -8.41 9.23
N LYS A 159 -11.49 -9.52 9.46
CA LYS A 159 -10.93 -10.75 10.05
C LYS A 159 -9.87 -11.40 9.15
N GLU A 160 -10.11 -11.50 7.86
CA GLU A 160 -9.14 -12.03 6.89
C GLU A 160 -7.86 -11.18 6.88
N ALA A 161 -7.99 -9.85 6.88
CA ALA A 161 -6.85 -8.94 6.97
C ALA A 161 -6.09 -9.09 8.31
N ILE A 162 -6.79 -9.16 9.45
CA ILE A 162 -6.15 -9.32 10.77
C ILE A 162 -5.44 -10.67 10.89
N GLY A 163 -6.07 -11.73 10.36
CA GLY A 163 -5.54 -13.09 10.36
C GLY A 163 -4.31 -13.28 9.50
N PHE A 164 -4.05 -12.35 8.58
CA PHE A 164 -2.87 -12.40 7.72
C PHE A 164 -1.58 -12.40 8.54
N ARG A 165 -0.81 -13.48 8.38
CA ARG A 165 0.57 -13.59 8.82
C ARG A 165 1.48 -13.40 7.61
N MET A 166 2.66 -12.82 7.82
CA MET A 166 3.70 -12.71 6.78
C MET A 166 4.04 -14.07 6.14
N ASP A 167 3.84 -15.16 6.87
CA ASP A 167 4.07 -16.54 6.42
C ASP A 167 2.96 -17.09 5.51
N ASP A 168 1.81 -16.40 5.41
CA ASP A 168 0.66 -16.81 4.60
C ASP A 168 0.87 -16.38 3.13
N GLN A 169 1.78 -17.07 2.42
CA GLN A 169 2.28 -16.73 1.07
C GLN A 169 1.28 -16.85 -0.11
N TRP A 170 -0.03 -16.91 0.13
CA TRP A 170 -0.98 -17.25 -0.92
C TRP A 170 -1.44 -15.98 -1.67
N ASN A 171 -1.02 -15.86 -2.94
CA ASN A 171 -1.22 -14.72 -3.86
C ASN A 171 -0.33 -13.48 -3.57
N LEU A 172 0.87 -13.71 -3.07
CA LEU A 172 1.88 -12.68 -2.83
C LEU A 172 2.57 -12.27 -4.14
N ILE A 173 2.54 -10.97 -4.48
CA ILE A 173 3.46 -10.40 -5.46
C ILE A 173 4.63 -9.77 -4.68
N GLU A 174 5.78 -10.46 -4.68
CA GLU A 174 7.02 -9.90 -4.13
C GLU A 174 7.62 -8.93 -5.15
N ILE A 175 7.69 -7.66 -4.78
CA ILE A 175 8.35 -6.62 -5.59
C ILE A 175 9.61 -6.19 -4.85
N GLN A 176 10.75 -6.27 -5.52
CA GLN A 176 12.05 -5.92 -4.94
C GLN A 176 12.51 -4.54 -5.44
N LYS A 177 13.23 -3.79 -4.58
CA LYS A 177 13.84 -2.51 -4.96
C LYS A 177 15.05 -2.79 -5.82
N ASP A 178 15.03 -2.31 -7.06
CA ASP A 178 16.23 -2.32 -7.88
C ASP A 178 17.15 -1.21 -7.36
N ASN A 179 18.14 -1.58 -6.54
CA ASN A 179 19.21 -0.70 -6.05
C ASN A 179 20.37 -0.65 -7.06
N ASN A 180 20.12 -0.82 -8.35
CA ASN A 180 21.16 -0.63 -9.34
C ASN A 180 21.31 0.87 -9.64
N ASP A 181 22.38 1.43 -9.07
CA ASP A 181 22.98 2.70 -9.45
C ASP A 181 22.88 2.94 -10.95
N ILE A 182 22.12 3.96 -11.35
CA ILE A 182 22.24 4.56 -12.68
C ILE A 182 23.51 5.40 -12.63
N GLY A 183 24.64 4.75 -12.86
CA GLY A 183 25.96 5.39 -12.87
C GLY A 183 26.99 4.48 -13.52
N ASP A 184 26.97 4.39 -14.85
CA ASP A 184 28.08 4.83 -15.71
C ASP A 184 27.74 4.46 -17.16
N GLU A 185 27.60 5.48 -18.00
CA GLU A 185 27.54 5.29 -19.45
C GLU A 185 28.85 4.63 -19.89
N ARG A 186 28.81 3.32 -20.18
CA ARG A 186 29.88 2.69 -20.96
C ARG A 186 29.93 3.37 -22.34
N ALA A 187 30.82 4.35 -22.48
CA ALA A 187 31.24 4.86 -23.76
C ALA A 187 31.67 3.67 -24.64
N PRO A 188 31.16 3.56 -25.89
CA PRO A 188 31.58 2.48 -26.77
C PRO A 188 33.07 2.65 -27.07
N ARG A 189 33.85 1.60 -26.77
CA ARG A 189 35.26 1.51 -27.17
C ARG A 189 35.33 1.77 -28.68
N ARG A 190 36.01 2.84 -29.08
CA ARG A 190 36.36 3.11 -30.47
C ARG A 190 37.17 1.93 -31.01
N ASN A 191 36.64 1.29 -32.05
CA ASN A 191 37.39 0.43 -32.94
C ASN A 191 38.59 1.24 -33.48
N SER A 192 39.80 0.80 -33.20
CA SER A 192 41.03 1.37 -33.75
C SER A 192 41.78 0.29 -34.53
N TRP A 193 41.60 0.31 -35.85
CA TRP A 193 42.55 -0.03 -36.93
C TRP A 193 41.99 0.66 -38.19
N PRO A 194 42.79 1.35 -39.05
CA PRO A 194 44.06 0.93 -39.65
C PRO A 194 45.16 2.03 -39.55
N MET A 195 46.42 1.96 -40.00
CA MET A 195 47.26 1.09 -40.83
C MET A 195 48.62 0.91 -40.14
#